data_AF-A0AAV4MZW4-F1
#
_entry.id   AF-A0AAV4MZW4-F1
#
_cell.length_a   1.000
_cell.length_b   1.000
_cell.length_c   1.000
_cell.angle_alpha   90.00
_cell.angle_beta   90.00
_cell.angle_gamma   90.00
#
_symmetry.space_group_name_H-M   'P 1'
#
loop_
_entity.id
_entity.type
_entity.pdbx_description
1 polymer ?
#
loop_
_entity_poly.entity_id
_entity_poly.type
_entity_poly.pdbx_seq_one_letter_code
_entity_poly.pdbx_strand_id
1 'polypeptide(L)'
;MCIIHPGIRINNVSICGMVSNIVFINGILMYSLSINGMLINSISINGVSICYIPIHDLSISGLLIKGVSICCIRSNDFTVCGMLINGVVIYGIHINSVSIDSILINNV
;
A
#
# COMPACT_ATOMS: atom_id res chain seq x y z
N MET A 1 -5.27 -14.88 6.28
CA MET A 1 -4.63 -14.93 4.95
C MET A 1 -5.63 -14.34 3.96
N CYS A 2 -5.45 -13.10 3.52
CA CYS A 2 -6.27 -12.52 2.46
C CYS A 2 -5.48 -12.60 1.15
N ILE A 3 -6.00 -13.38 0.19
CA ILE A 3 -5.45 -13.48 -1.16
C ILE A 3 -6.45 -12.80 -2.08
N ILE A 4 -6.05 -11.72 -2.76
CA ILE A 4 -6.89 -11.06 -3.75
C ILE A 4 -6.34 -11.40 -5.15
N HIS A 5 -7.18 -12.01 -5.98
CA HIS A 5 -6.81 -12.56 -7.30
C HIS A 5 -6.69 -11.47 -8.38
N PRO A 6 -5.94 -11.73 -9.48
CA PRO A 6 -5.73 -10.78 -10.57
C PRO A 6 -7.00 -10.51 -11.42
N GLY A 7 -7.12 -9.28 -11.90
CA GLY A 7 -8.19 -8.83 -12.81
C GLY A 7 -9.39 -8.20 -12.11
N ILE A 8 -9.31 -7.97 -10.80
CA ILE A 8 -10.44 -7.49 -10.00
C ILE A 8 -10.48 -5.96 -10.01
N ARG A 9 -11.66 -5.42 -10.36
CA ARG A 9 -12.02 -4.01 -10.13
C ARG A 9 -12.86 -3.93 -8.86
N ILE A 10 -12.40 -3.16 -7.87
CA ILE A 10 -13.17 -2.94 -6.65
C ILE A 10 -13.31 -1.44 -6.41
N ASN A 11 -14.53 -1.04 -6.09
CA ASN A 11 -14.86 0.33 -5.73
C ASN A 11 -15.15 0.38 -4.23
N ASN A 12 -14.63 1.40 -3.57
CA ASN A 12 -14.97 1.78 -2.20
C ASN A 12 -14.76 0.66 -1.18
N VAL A 13 -13.49 0.35 -0.88
CA VAL A 13 -13.13 -0.58 0.19
C VAL A 13 -12.71 0.19 1.43
N SER A 14 -13.26 -0.19 2.58
CA SER A 14 -12.84 0.31 3.89
C SER A 14 -12.32 -0.84 4.75
N ILE A 15 -11.12 -0.68 5.30
CA ILE A 15 -10.51 -1.64 6.22
C ILE A 15 -10.26 -0.94 7.56
N CYS A 16 -10.76 -1.54 8.64
CA CYS A 16 -10.57 -1.04 10.00
C CYS A 16 -10.06 -2.14 10.94
N GLY A 17 -9.03 -1.84 11.74
CA GLY A 17 -8.59 -2.69 12.86
C GLY A 17 -8.03 -4.06 12.44
N MET A 18 -7.30 -4.12 11.33
CA MET A 18 -6.75 -5.39 10.83
C MET A 18 -5.30 -5.61 11.26
N VAL A 19 -5.04 -6.82 11.77
CA VAL A 19 -3.68 -7.36 11.97
C VAL A 19 -3.50 -8.54 11.04
N SER A 20 -2.44 -8.54 10.23
CA SER A 20 -2.16 -9.62 9.27
C SER A 20 -0.68 -9.93 9.19
N ASN A 21 -0.35 -11.22 9.14
CA ASN A 21 1.05 -11.63 9.04
C ASN A 21 1.57 -11.51 7.60
N ILE A 22 0.79 -11.92 6.61
CA ILE A 22 1.18 -11.86 5.19
C ILE A 22 0.00 -11.44 4.32
N VAL A 23 0.23 -10.50 3.42
CA VAL A 23 -0.74 -10.03 2.41
C VAL A 23 -0.11 -10.07 1.01
N PHE A 24 -0.83 -10.68 0.06
CA PHE A 24 -0.45 -10.74 -1.35
C PHE A 24 -1.50 -10.09 -2.22
N ILE A 25 -1.07 -9.18 -3.10
CA ILE A 25 -1.95 -8.37 -3.95
C ILE A 25 -1.41 -8.39 -5.38
N ASN A 26 -2.18 -8.95 -6.32
CA ASN A 26 -1.80 -9.00 -7.73
C ASN A 26 -2.92 -8.47 -8.63
N GLY A 27 -2.59 -7.61 -9.59
CA GLY A 27 -3.47 -7.30 -10.74
C GLY A 27 -4.78 -6.59 -10.38
N ILE A 28 -4.74 -5.57 -9.51
CA ILE A 28 -5.95 -4.90 -8.99
C ILE A 28 -6.06 -3.47 -9.48
N LEU A 29 -7.30 -3.06 -9.82
CA LEU A 29 -7.68 -1.66 -10.02
C LEU A 29 -8.65 -1.22 -8.91
N MET A 30 -8.26 -0.22 -8.13
CA MET A 30 -9.05 0.34 -7.02
C MET A 30 -9.30 1.84 -7.23
N TYR A 31 -10.53 2.30 -6.99
CA TYR A 31 -10.86 3.73 -7.12
C TYR A 31 -10.99 4.49 -5.80
N SER A 32 -11.11 3.79 -4.67
CA SER A 32 -11.14 4.38 -3.34
C SER A 32 -10.86 3.31 -2.30
N LEU A 33 -9.80 3.49 -1.51
CA LEU A 33 -9.40 2.59 -0.43
C LEU A 33 -9.16 3.39 0.85
N SER A 34 -9.98 3.17 1.87
CA SER A 34 -9.81 3.76 3.19
C SER A 34 -9.22 2.75 4.17
N ILE A 35 -8.16 3.14 4.87
CA ILE A 35 -7.50 2.31 5.88
C ILE A 35 -7.48 3.06 7.21
N ASN A 36 -7.92 2.39 8.28
CA ASN A 36 -7.81 2.88 9.65
C ASN A 36 -7.31 1.79 10.59
N GLY A 37 -6.16 1.99 11.23
CA GLY A 37 -5.59 1.09 12.23
C GLY A 37 -5.23 -0.28 11.64
N MET A 38 -4.09 -0.35 10.95
CA MET A 38 -3.61 -1.57 10.32
C MET A 38 -2.16 -1.88 10.68
N LEU A 39 -1.91 -3.13 11.07
CA LEU A 39 -0.58 -3.67 11.31
C LEU A 39 -0.34 -4.87 10.40
N ILE A 40 0.67 -4.79 9.53
CA ILE A 40 1.01 -5.88 8.63
C ILE A 40 2.48 -6.25 8.75
N ASN A 41 2.75 -7.55 8.92
CA ASN A 41 4.13 -8.00 9.01
C ASN A 41 4.82 -8.12 7.64
N SER A 42 4.14 -8.56 6.58
CA SER A 42 4.75 -8.55 5.25
C SER A 42 3.74 -8.36 4.12
N ILE A 43 4.09 -7.56 3.12
CA ILE A 43 3.26 -7.28 1.94
C ILE A 43 4.07 -7.49 0.66
N SER A 44 3.45 -8.16 -0.31
CA SER A 44 3.94 -8.21 -1.69
C SER A 44 2.85 -7.78 -2.67
N ILE A 45 3.17 -6.77 -3.49
CA ILE A 45 2.27 -6.15 -4.46
C ILE A 45 2.87 -6.26 -5.87
N ASN A 46 2.09 -6.76 -6.83
CA ASN A 46 2.46 -6.77 -8.25
C ASN A 46 1.33 -6.25 -9.15
N GLY A 47 1.60 -5.24 -9.97
CA GLY A 47 0.68 -4.77 -11.00
C GLY A 47 -0.62 -4.20 -10.42
N VAL A 48 -0.55 -3.08 -9.72
CA VAL A 48 -1.70 -2.46 -9.04
C VAL A 48 -1.86 -1.00 -9.43
N SER A 49 -3.10 -0.55 -9.68
CA SER A 49 -3.41 0.89 -9.78
C SER A 49 -4.48 1.28 -8.77
N ILE A 50 -4.20 2.32 -7.98
CA ILE A 50 -5.11 2.82 -6.95
C ILE A 50 -5.31 4.32 -7.13
N CYS A 51 -6.56 4.75 -7.17
CA CYS A 51 -6.93 6.16 -7.05
C CYS A 51 -7.49 6.40 -5.64
N TYR A 52 -7.06 7.50 -5.02
CA TYR A 52 -7.51 8.04 -3.75
C TYR A 52 -7.38 7.09 -2.53
N ILE A 53 -6.41 7.38 -1.66
CA ILE A 53 -6.15 6.58 -0.45
C ILE A 53 -6.05 7.47 0.80
N PRO A 54 -7.10 7.55 1.63
CA PRO A 54 -6.99 8.02 3.01
C PRO A 54 -6.48 6.91 3.93
N ILE A 55 -5.40 7.18 4.66
CA ILE A 55 -4.77 6.27 5.61
C ILE A 55 -4.66 6.93 6.99
N HIS A 56 -5.16 6.24 8.00
CA HIS A 56 -4.94 6.55 9.41
C HIS A 56 -4.29 5.33 10.08
N ASP A 57 -3.17 5.56 10.77
CA ASP A 57 -2.44 4.56 11.57
C ASP A 57 -2.13 3.25 10.82
N LEU A 58 -1.12 3.28 9.94
CA LEU A 58 -0.65 2.09 9.20
C LEU A 58 0.82 1.80 9.47
N SER A 59 1.11 0.58 9.94
CA SER A 59 2.47 0.08 10.14
C SER A 59 2.73 -1.20 9.33
N ILE A 60 3.83 -1.24 8.60
CA ILE A 60 4.24 -2.37 7.75
C ILE A 60 5.71 -2.73 8.02
N SER A 61 6.01 -4.01 8.29
CA SER A 61 7.37 -4.50 8.51
C SER A 61 7.90 -5.40 7.40
N GLY A 62 7.98 -4.86 6.19
CA GLY A 62 8.51 -5.57 5.02
C GLY A 62 7.56 -5.41 3.85
N LEU A 63 7.98 -4.61 2.87
CA LEU A 63 7.16 -4.23 1.73
C LEU A 63 7.92 -4.47 0.42
N LEU A 64 7.36 -5.34 -0.44
CA LEU A 64 7.86 -5.56 -1.79
C LEU A 64 6.84 -5.08 -2.82
N ILE A 65 7.26 -4.17 -3.69
CA ILE A 65 6.39 -3.56 -4.70
C ILE A 65 7.01 -3.73 -6.09
N LYS A 66 6.23 -4.26 -7.03
CA LYS A 66 6.56 -4.34 -8.46
C LYS A 66 5.42 -3.75 -9.30
N GLY A 67 5.71 -2.69 -10.06
CA GLY A 67 4.77 -2.10 -11.02
C GLY A 67 3.48 -1.57 -10.37
N VAL A 68 3.55 -0.39 -9.75
CA VAL A 68 2.39 0.23 -9.08
C VAL A 68 2.19 1.68 -9.52
N SER A 69 0.93 2.05 -9.74
CA SER A 69 0.51 3.43 -10.01
C SER A 69 -0.45 3.90 -8.93
N ILE A 70 -0.16 5.02 -8.27
CA ILE A 70 -1.01 5.59 -7.22
C ILE A 70 -1.31 7.04 -7.54
N CYS A 71 -2.58 7.41 -7.50
CA CYS A 71 -3.02 8.79 -7.65
C CYS A 71 -3.73 9.25 -6.36
N CYS A 72 -3.23 10.32 -5.76
CA CYS A 72 -3.73 10.98 -4.56
C CYS A 72 -3.67 10.11 -3.29
N ILE A 73 -2.68 10.37 -2.44
CA ILE A 73 -2.55 9.75 -1.11
C ILE A 73 -2.69 10.83 -0.03
N ARG A 74 -3.51 10.56 0.99
CA ARG A 74 -3.55 11.34 2.23
C ARG A 74 -3.32 10.44 3.42
N SER A 75 -2.26 10.68 4.18
CA SER A 75 -1.93 9.88 5.37
C SER A 75 -1.66 10.76 6.59
N ASN A 76 -2.18 10.35 7.76
CA ASN A 76 -1.82 10.97 9.03
C ASN A 76 -0.55 10.34 9.62
N ASP A 77 -0.53 9.02 9.79
CA ASP A 77 0.58 8.30 10.43
C ASP A 77 0.90 7.01 9.66
N PHE A 78 2.13 6.94 9.14
CA PHE A 78 2.58 5.84 8.29
C PHE A 78 4.02 5.41 8.63
N THR A 79 4.19 4.14 8.99
CA THR A 79 5.48 3.54 9.34
C THR A 79 5.79 2.35 8.46
N VAL A 80 6.98 2.33 7.85
CA VAL A 80 7.46 1.20 7.05
C VAL A 80 8.89 0.83 7.43
N CYS A 81 9.07 -0.43 7.83
CA CYS A 81 10.38 -1.01 8.12
C CYS A 81 10.77 -1.96 6.99
N GLY A 82 11.74 -1.57 6.16
CA GLY A 82 12.22 -2.37 5.04
C GLY A 82 11.31 -2.35 3.82
N MET A 83 11.76 -1.68 2.76
CA MET A 83 11.00 -1.54 1.52
C MET A 83 11.87 -1.78 0.28
N LEU A 84 11.37 -2.60 -0.65
CA LEU A 84 11.96 -2.81 -1.98
C LEU A 84 10.95 -2.44 -3.06
N ILE A 85 11.35 -1.51 -3.93
CA ILE A 85 10.51 -0.98 -5.00
C ILE A 85 11.16 -1.20 -6.38
N ASN A 86 10.37 -1.69 -7.33
CA ASN A 86 10.70 -1.70 -8.75
C ASN A 86 9.51 -1.17 -9.57
N GLY A 87 9.68 -0.01 -10.21
CA GLY A 87 8.66 0.66 -11.03
C GLY A 87 7.45 1.17 -10.24
N VAL A 88 7.50 2.42 -9.78
CA VAL A 88 6.38 3.08 -9.07
C VAL A 88 6.16 4.49 -9.61
N VAL A 89 4.91 4.83 -9.91
CA VAL A 89 4.49 6.18 -10.30
C VAL A 89 3.48 6.67 -9.28
N ILE A 90 3.76 7.82 -8.65
CA ILE A 90 2.87 8.44 -7.66
C ILE A 90 2.58 9.88 -8.06
N TYR A 91 1.29 10.24 -8.07
CA TYR A 91 0.84 11.62 -8.29
C TYR A 91 0.08 12.12 -7.06
N GLY A 92 0.55 13.23 -6.47
CA GLY A 92 -0.11 13.89 -5.34
C GLY A 92 -0.03 13.09 -4.03
N ILE A 93 0.81 13.54 -3.10
CA ILE A 93 1.00 12.91 -1.79
C ILE A 93 0.91 14.00 -0.72
N HIS A 94 0.07 13.78 0.30
CA HIS A 94 0.04 14.56 1.53
C HIS A 94 0.19 13.64 2.73
N ILE A 95 1.30 13.73 3.44
CA ILE A 95 1.59 12.90 4.63
C ILE A 95 1.90 13.83 5.80
N ASN A 96 1.24 13.63 6.94
CA ASN A 96 1.53 14.42 8.15
C ASN A 96 2.77 13.89 8.87
N SER A 97 2.89 12.56 9.02
CA SER A 97 4.03 11.91 9.66
C SER A 97 4.43 10.63 8.90
N VAL A 98 5.74 10.45 8.70
CA VAL A 98 6.30 9.28 8.04
C VAL A 98 7.60 8.85 8.71
N SER A 99 7.71 7.55 8.98
CA SER A 99 8.96 6.92 9.44
C SER A 99 9.33 5.76 8.52
N ILE A 100 10.53 5.83 7.93
CA ILE A 100 11.03 4.76 7.07
C ILE A 100 12.45 4.38 7.48
N ASP A 101 12.64 3.11 7.82
CA ASP A 101 13.95 2.64 8.31
C ASP A 101 14.92 2.32 7.18
N SER A 102 14.44 1.74 6.08
CA SER A 102 15.27 1.42 4.92
C SER A 102 14.46 1.28 3.63
N ILE A 103 15.03 1.77 2.52
CA ILE A 103 14.44 1.72 1.18
C ILE A 103 15.51 1.30 0.17
N LEU A 104 15.17 0.35 -0.69
CA LEU A 104 15.94 0.00 -1.88
C LEU A 104 15.06 0.18 -3.13
N ILE A 105 15.51 1.02 -4.06
CA ILE A 105 14.84 1.31 -5.33
C ILE A 105 15.73 0.81 -6.47
N ASN A 106 15.23 -0.13 -7.27
CA ASN A 106 15.94 -0.62 -8.46
C ASN A 106 15.17 -0.21 -9.72
N ASN A 107 15.91 0.28 -10.72
CA ASN A 107 15.43 0.74 -12.03
C ASN A 107 14.35 1.84 -11.96
N VAL A 108 14.81 3.09 -11.83
CA VAL A 108 13.99 4.28 -12.13
C VAL A 108 13.86 4.43 -13.64
#